data_AF-A0A382ZZR5-F1
#
_entry.id   AF-A0A382ZZR5-F1
#
_cell.length_a   1.000
_cell.length_b   1.000
_cell.length_c   1.000
_cell.angle_alpha   90.00
_cell.angle_beta   90.00
_cell.angle_gamma   90.00
#
_symmetry.space_group_name_H-M   'P 1'
#
loop_
_entity.id
_entity.type
_entity.pdbx_description
1 polymer ?
#
loop_
_entity_poly.entity_id
_entity_poly.type
_entity_poly.pdbx_seq_one_letter_code
_entity_poly.pdbx_strand_id
1 'polypeptide(L)'
;MKNIIFITFLLSSLFAQYEIEDRWHLVGYEDNIMYQFENNYRYSIYSTDGNFGGLEDAGNSPNPYTVEEDIITIDLFFGNIVNYQMNYRCDGQVVDFIYIPDEIIHSTLFREGYNFIDNECEEILIVTDIDGNIYQTIQIGDQLWMAENLKVTHYNNGDPITYITSEEHWGSMDEGQYGVYDDEPTNANIYGNLYNWAVIGDIRGVCPIGWHVPSDDEYT
;
A
#
# COMPACT_ATOMS: atom_id res chain seq x y z
N MET A 1 37.70 28.07 41.16
CA MET A 1 36.46 28.24 40.37
C MET A 1 36.64 27.57 39.03
N LYS A 2 36.10 26.36 38.84
CA LYS A 2 35.88 25.72 37.54
C LYS A 2 34.47 25.15 37.61
N ASN A 3 33.52 25.82 36.95
CA ASN A 3 32.17 25.34 36.79
C ASN A 3 32.21 24.14 35.84
N ILE A 4 31.88 22.97 36.36
CA ILE A 4 31.53 21.80 35.53
C ILE A 4 30.05 21.95 35.23
N ILE A 5 29.74 22.31 33.99
CA ILE A 5 28.38 22.31 33.45
C ILE A 5 28.04 20.84 33.19
N PHE A 6 27.14 20.26 33.97
CA PHE A 6 26.50 19.00 33.64
C PHE A 6 25.56 19.28 32.46
N ILE A 7 25.98 18.89 31.26
CA ILE A 7 25.09 18.79 30.11
C ILE A 7 24.42 17.42 30.23
N THR A 8 23.33 17.36 30.99
CA THR A 8 22.31 16.31 30.84
C THR A 8 21.26 16.86 29.91
N PHE A 9 21.41 16.62 28.61
CA PHE A 9 20.39 16.89 27.61
C PHE A 9 20.33 15.71 26.63
N LEU A 10 19.17 15.06 26.63
CA LEU A 10 18.57 14.17 25.63
C LEU A 10 19.44 13.01 25.10
N LEU A 11 19.43 11.88 25.82
CA LEU A 11 19.55 10.56 25.18
C LEU A 11 18.19 9.84 25.06
N SER A 12 17.11 10.44 25.58
CA SER A 12 15.77 9.85 25.58
C SER A 12 14.98 10.07 24.29
N SER A 13 15.35 11.05 23.46
CA SER A 13 14.58 11.36 22.24
C SER A 13 14.93 10.49 21.04
N LEU A 14 16.11 9.89 21.00
CA LEU A 14 16.52 9.02 19.90
C LEU A 14 15.85 7.64 19.97
N PHE A 15 15.47 7.17 21.17
CA PHE A 15 14.76 5.90 21.33
C PHE A 15 13.24 6.05 21.11
N ALA A 16 12.63 7.12 21.63
CA ALA A 16 11.20 7.40 21.46
C ALA A 16 10.75 7.51 19.99
N GLN A 17 11.68 7.85 19.10
CA GLN A 17 11.39 8.01 17.68
C GLN A 17 11.06 6.67 16.98
N TYR A 18 11.56 5.55 17.50
CA TYR A 18 11.36 4.21 16.95
C TYR A 18 10.39 3.38 17.81
N GLU A 19 9.54 4.04 18.59
CA GLU A 19 8.47 3.42 19.36
C GLU A 19 7.14 3.56 18.62
N ILE A 20 6.29 2.53 18.76
CA ILE A 20 5.00 2.45 18.09
C ILE A 20 3.95 3.36 18.76
N GLU A 21 4.18 3.75 20.02
CA GLU A 21 3.30 4.61 20.81
C GLU A 21 3.14 5.99 20.14
N ASP A 22 2.05 6.17 19.40
CA ASP A 22 1.58 7.43 18.82
C ASP A 22 0.28 7.20 18.02
N ARG A 23 -0.16 8.24 17.31
CA ARG A 23 -1.20 8.19 16.28
C ARG A 23 -0.59 8.01 14.90
N TRP A 24 -1.20 7.14 14.10
CA TRP A 24 -0.70 6.74 12.80
C TRP A 24 -1.83 6.58 11.78
N HIS A 25 -1.67 7.19 10.61
CA HIS A 25 -2.52 6.98 9.44
C HIS A 25 -2.15 5.67 8.75
N LEU A 26 -3.17 4.93 8.31
CA LEU A 26 -2.98 3.73 7.49
C LEU A 26 -2.86 4.10 6.01
N VAL A 27 -1.82 3.60 5.34
CA VAL A 27 -1.66 3.81 3.89
C VAL A 27 -2.83 3.24 3.10
N GLY A 28 -3.34 4.00 2.13
CA GLY A 28 -4.54 3.71 1.35
C GLY A 28 -5.86 4.07 2.04
N TYR A 29 -5.81 4.49 3.31
CA TYR A 29 -6.97 4.89 4.11
C TYR A 29 -6.65 6.12 4.98
N GLU A 30 -5.76 7.00 4.52
CA GLU A 30 -5.15 8.07 5.31
C GLU A 30 -6.19 9.03 5.90
N ASP A 31 -7.25 9.31 5.14
CA ASP A 31 -8.37 10.18 5.55
C ASP A 31 -9.48 9.43 6.30
N ASN A 32 -9.40 8.09 6.39
CA ASN A 32 -10.48 7.26 6.91
C ASN A 32 -10.12 6.46 8.16
N ILE A 33 -8.87 6.04 8.32
CA ILE A 33 -8.43 5.15 9.39
C ILE A 33 -7.17 5.70 10.04
N MET A 34 -7.25 5.85 11.36
CA MET A 34 -6.12 6.15 12.21
C MET A 34 -6.01 5.09 13.32
N TYR A 35 -4.81 4.60 13.52
CA TYR A 35 -4.48 3.80 14.69
C TYR A 35 -3.82 4.66 15.75
N GLN A 36 -4.25 4.53 16.99
CA GLN A 36 -3.54 5.07 18.14
C GLN A 36 -3.02 3.91 18.98
N PHE A 37 -1.70 3.83 19.15
CA PHE A 37 -1.07 2.88 20.05
C PHE A 37 -0.78 3.60 21.35
N GLU A 38 -1.47 3.17 22.42
CA GLU A 38 -1.30 3.77 23.73
C GLU A 38 -1.46 2.72 24.83
N ASN A 39 -0.51 2.64 25.76
CA ASN A 39 -0.61 1.81 26.97
C ASN A 39 -0.85 0.32 26.69
N ASN A 40 -0.19 -0.25 25.66
CA ASN A 40 -0.39 -1.63 25.18
C ASN A 40 -1.74 -1.91 24.53
N TYR A 41 -2.44 -0.87 24.07
CA TYR A 41 -3.70 -0.97 23.32
C TYR A 41 -3.63 -0.22 22.00
N ARG A 42 -3.98 -0.88 20.90
CA ARG A 42 -4.19 -0.28 19.60
C ARG A 42 -5.67 0.06 19.42
N TYR A 43 -5.97 1.34 19.38
CA TYR A 43 -7.28 1.89 19.10
C TYR A 43 -7.42 2.14 17.60
N SER A 44 -8.60 1.83 17.05
CA SER A 44 -8.96 2.22 15.69
C SER A 44 -9.93 3.40 15.76
N ILE A 45 -9.56 4.51 15.13
CA ILE A 45 -10.33 5.74 15.05
C ILE A 45 -10.70 5.93 13.58
N TYR A 46 -11.99 6.12 13.31
CA TYR A 46 -12.51 6.23 11.95
C TYR A 46 -12.95 7.66 11.66
N SER A 47 -12.70 8.12 10.43
CA SER A 47 -13.17 9.41 9.94
C SER A 47 -13.84 9.29 8.58
N THR A 48 -14.72 10.24 8.28
CA THR A 48 -15.40 10.37 6.98
C THR A 48 -14.98 11.61 6.21
N ASP A 49 -14.19 12.49 6.84
CA ASP A 49 -13.80 13.79 6.31
C ASP A 49 -12.31 14.12 6.53
N GLY A 50 -11.50 13.13 6.93
CA GLY A 50 -10.07 13.29 7.23
C GLY A 50 -9.78 13.92 8.59
N ASN A 51 -10.80 14.37 9.34
CA ASN A 51 -10.61 14.92 10.68
C ASN A 51 -10.75 13.79 11.71
N PHE A 52 -9.67 13.49 12.42
CA PHE A 52 -9.66 12.44 13.45
C PHE A 52 -9.80 13.03 14.85
N GLY A 53 -10.81 12.57 15.59
CA GLY A 53 -11.01 12.88 16.99
C GLY A 53 -10.12 12.07 17.94
N GLY A 54 -10.43 12.13 19.23
CA GLY A 54 -9.65 11.48 20.29
C GLY A 54 -10.05 10.02 20.53
N LEU A 55 -9.55 9.43 21.62
CA LEU A 55 -9.89 8.07 22.03
C LEU A 55 -11.38 7.90 22.38
N GLU A 56 -12.07 8.98 22.71
CA GLU A 56 -13.52 9.01 22.89
C GLU A 56 -14.30 8.63 21.62
N ASP A 57 -13.69 8.82 20.45
CA ASP A 57 -14.24 8.48 19.14
C ASP A 57 -13.74 7.11 18.64
N ALA A 58 -12.84 6.46 19.38
CA ALA A 58 -12.33 5.14 19.04
C ALA A 58 -13.39 4.05 19.25
N GLY A 59 -13.25 2.95 18.50
CA GLY A 59 -14.05 1.75 18.75
C GLY A 59 -13.89 1.24 20.19
N ASN A 60 -14.99 0.84 20.84
CA ASN A 60 -15.05 0.44 22.27
C ASN A 60 -14.22 -0.80 22.67
N SER A 61 -13.45 -1.39 21.76
CA SER A 61 -12.71 -2.63 22.00
C SER A 61 -11.33 -2.54 21.35
N PRO A 62 -10.38 -1.78 21.93
CA PRO A 62 -9.04 -1.67 21.39
C PRO A 62 -8.31 -3.01 21.48
N ASN A 63 -7.43 -3.27 20.52
CA ASN A 63 -6.68 -4.51 20.45
C ASN A 63 -5.48 -4.45 21.40
N PRO A 64 -5.33 -5.39 22.34
CA PRO A 64 -4.10 -5.51 23.11
C PRO A 64 -2.92 -5.77 22.19
N TYR A 65 -1.77 -5.17 22.49
CA TYR A 65 -0.52 -5.54 21.83
C TYR A 65 0.64 -5.64 22.82
N THR A 66 1.69 -6.33 22.40
CA THR A 66 3.00 -6.34 23.04
C THR A 66 4.07 -6.11 21.99
N VAL A 67 5.16 -5.45 22.38
CA VAL A 67 6.35 -5.31 21.54
C VAL A 67 7.51 -6.03 22.23
N GLU A 68 8.12 -6.97 21.53
CA GLU A 68 9.38 -7.60 21.92
C GLU A 68 10.40 -7.39 20.79
N GLU A 69 11.48 -6.67 21.10
CA GLU A 69 12.46 -6.22 20.09
C GLU A 69 11.79 -5.41 18.96
N ASP A 70 11.82 -5.92 17.73
CA ASP A 70 11.18 -5.33 16.56
C ASP A 70 9.86 -6.04 16.19
N ILE A 71 9.38 -6.99 16.98
CA ILE A 71 8.14 -7.72 16.72
C ILE A 71 7.00 -7.11 17.53
N ILE A 72 5.94 -6.68 16.85
CA ILE A 72 4.67 -6.37 17.47
C ILE A 72 3.71 -7.56 17.36
N THR A 73 3.18 -7.98 18.49
CA THR A 73 2.10 -8.98 18.58
C THR A 73 0.80 -8.27 18.91
N ILE A 74 -0.22 -8.40 18.07
CA ILE A 74 -1.54 -7.77 18.28
C ILE A 74 -2.60 -8.86 18.42
N ASP A 75 -3.39 -8.80 19.49
CA ASP A 75 -4.57 -9.65 19.69
C ASP A 75 -5.79 -9.00 19.03
N LEU A 76 -6.18 -9.53 17.87
CA LEU A 76 -7.37 -9.12 17.11
C LEU A 76 -8.66 -9.76 17.65
N PHE A 77 -8.59 -10.44 18.80
CA PHE A 77 -9.63 -11.21 19.45
C PHE A 77 -10.04 -12.47 18.70
N PHE A 78 -10.85 -13.29 19.37
CA PHE A 78 -11.43 -14.53 18.81
C PHE A 78 -10.37 -15.56 18.35
N GLY A 79 -9.19 -15.54 18.97
CA GLY A 79 -8.08 -16.43 18.61
C GLY A 79 -7.24 -15.95 17.44
N ASN A 80 -7.52 -14.74 16.91
CA ASN A 80 -6.72 -14.12 15.86
C ASN A 80 -5.62 -13.28 16.51
N ILE A 81 -4.41 -13.82 16.53
CA ILE A 81 -3.21 -13.12 17.01
C ILE A 81 -2.28 -12.97 15.83
N VAL A 82 -1.87 -11.75 15.54
CA VAL A 82 -0.95 -11.42 14.44
C VAL A 82 0.39 -10.99 15.00
N ASN A 83 1.45 -11.34 14.29
CA ASN A 83 2.82 -10.94 14.61
C ASN A 83 3.40 -10.27 13.38
N TYR A 84 3.91 -9.06 13.55
CA TYR A 84 4.56 -8.32 12.48
C TYR A 84 5.95 -7.91 12.92
N GLN A 85 6.91 -8.04 12.03
CA GLN A 85 8.16 -7.30 12.16
C GLN A 85 7.89 -5.84 11.84
N MET A 86 8.34 -4.94 12.72
CA MET A 86 8.26 -3.50 12.53
C MET A 86 9.56 -3.01 11.90
N ASN A 87 9.45 -2.47 10.71
CA ASN A 87 10.56 -1.78 10.06
C ASN A 87 10.28 -0.27 10.05
N TYR A 88 11.00 0.47 10.91
CA TYR A 88 10.89 1.92 10.93
C TYR A 88 11.79 2.56 9.88
N ARG A 89 11.23 3.54 9.18
CA ARG A 89 11.92 4.34 8.17
C ARG A 89 11.68 5.82 8.48
N CYS A 90 12.40 6.70 7.78
CA CYS A 90 12.09 8.14 7.80
C CYS A 90 12.24 8.76 9.18
N ASP A 91 13.31 8.40 9.88
CA ASP A 91 13.50 8.76 11.28
C ASP A 91 12.23 8.46 12.10
N GLY A 92 11.72 7.23 11.97
CA GLY A 92 10.58 6.74 12.75
C GLY A 92 9.25 7.43 12.50
N GLN A 93 9.13 8.19 11.40
CA GLN A 93 7.85 8.76 10.95
C GLN A 93 7.01 7.75 10.18
N VAL A 94 7.63 6.67 9.71
CA VAL A 94 6.96 5.60 8.97
C VAL A 94 7.34 4.26 9.58
N VAL A 95 6.37 3.38 9.70
CA VAL A 95 6.59 1.99 10.12
C VAL A 95 5.87 1.04 9.18
N ASP A 96 6.61 0.07 8.65
CA ASP A 96 6.04 -1.06 7.92
C ASP A 96 5.85 -2.23 8.88
N PHE A 97 4.67 -2.85 8.82
CA PHE A 97 4.38 -4.12 9.46
C PHE A 97 4.56 -5.21 8.42
N ILE A 98 5.50 -6.13 8.67
CA ILE A 98 5.94 -7.14 7.71
C ILE A 98 5.60 -8.52 8.28
N TYR A 99 4.99 -9.38 7.46
CA TYR A 99 4.78 -10.77 7.82
C TYR A 99 6.09 -11.54 7.81
N ILE A 100 6.39 -12.23 8.91
CA ILE A 100 7.46 -13.22 8.99
C ILE A 100 6.86 -14.61 8.74
N PRO A 101 7.50 -15.49 7.94
CA PRO A 101 8.83 -15.35 7.33
C PRO A 101 8.82 -14.84 5.89
N ASP A 102 7.66 -14.53 5.32
CA ASP A 102 7.54 -14.27 3.89
C ASP A 102 8.10 -12.89 3.47
N GLU A 103 8.46 -12.04 4.43
CA GLU A 103 9.01 -10.69 4.24
C GLU A 103 8.08 -9.78 3.41
N ILE A 104 6.77 -10.08 3.44
CA ILE A 104 5.74 -9.32 2.75
C ILE A 104 5.26 -8.19 3.66
N ILE A 105 5.30 -6.95 3.16
CA ILE A 105 4.70 -5.80 3.84
C ILE A 105 3.18 -6.02 3.89
N HIS A 106 2.64 -6.15 5.09
CA HIS A 106 1.20 -6.22 5.36
C HIS A 106 0.57 -4.83 5.33
N SER A 107 1.19 -3.87 6.01
CA SER A 107 0.66 -2.51 6.12
C SER A 107 1.75 -1.51 6.45
N THR A 108 1.66 -0.32 5.87
CA THR A 108 2.52 0.82 6.21
C THR A 108 1.70 1.85 6.96
N LEU A 109 2.29 2.42 8.01
CA LEU A 109 1.68 3.44 8.84
C LEU A 109 2.53 4.72 8.85
N PHE A 110 1.89 5.88 8.71
CA PHE A 110 2.52 7.20 8.78
C PHE A 110 2.11 7.92 10.06
N ARG A 111 3.09 8.44 10.81
CA ARG A 111 2.83 9.16 12.05
C ARG A 111 1.95 10.39 11.79
N GLU A 112 1.00 10.68 12.68
CA GLU A 112 0.12 11.83 12.55
C GLU A 112 0.93 13.13 12.42
N GLY A 113 0.55 13.96 11.44
CA GLY A 113 1.24 15.22 11.13
C GLY A 113 2.46 15.08 10.21
N TYR A 114 2.88 13.85 9.87
CA TYR A 114 3.82 13.63 8.78
C TYR A 114 3.09 13.73 7.44
N ASN A 115 3.66 14.48 6.49
CA ASN A 115 3.06 14.67 5.17
C ASN A 115 3.20 13.38 4.37
N PHE A 116 2.10 12.71 4.02
CA PHE A 116 2.14 11.48 3.23
C PHE A 116 2.33 11.74 1.73
N ILE A 117 1.88 12.88 1.17
CA ILE A 117 1.86 13.14 -0.28
C ILE A 117 3.20 13.62 -0.85
N ASP A 118 3.97 14.37 -0.06
CA ASP A 118 5.20 15.04 -0.51
C ASP A 118 6.29 14.83 0.54
N ASN A 119 6.75 13.58 0.65
CA ASN A 119 7.88 13.22 1.49
C ASN A 119 8.89 12.34 0.73
N GLU A 120 10.18 12.47 1.07
CA GLU A 120 11.28 11.70 0.46
C GLU A 120 11.31 10.22 0.90
N CYS A 121 10.20 9.76 1.46
CA CYS A 121 10.10 8.65 2.39
C CYS A 121 8.91 7.74 2.07
N GLU A 122 8.24 8.00 0.96
CA GLU A 122 7.37 7.06 0.31
C GLU A 122 8.23 6.05 -0.45
N GLU A 123 8.17 4.79 -0.03
CA GLU A 123 7.89 3.79 -1.06
C GLU A 123 6.36 3.74 -1.12
N ILE A 124 5.76 4.53 -2.01
CA ILE A 124 4.52 4.10 -2.65
C ILE A 124 4.87 2.70 -3.16
N LEU A 125 4.14 1.66 -2.72
CA LEU A 125 4.26 0.34 -3.33
C LEU A 125 3.81 0.50 -4.78
N ILE A 126 4.77 0.81 -5.65
CA ILE A 126 4.55 0.98 -7.05
C ILE A 126 4.91 -0.31 -7.75
N VAL A 127 4.08 -0.67 -8.72
CA VAL A 127 4.43 -1.71 -9.67
C VAL A 127 4.78 -1.04 -11.00
N THR A 128 5.81 -1.56 -11.66
CA THR A 128 6.23 -1.09 -12.99
C THR A 128 6.03 -2.21 -14.00
N ASP A 129 5.37 -1.91 -15.13
CA ASP A 129 5.24 -2.86 -16.24
C ASP A 129 6.46 -2.84 -17.18
N ILE A 130 6.41 -3.66 -18.24
CA ILE A 130 7.49 -3.77 -19.23
C ILE A 130 7.73 -2.48 -20.03
N ASP A 131 6.75 -1.59 -20.09
CA ASP A 131 6.81 -0.30 -20.80
C ASP A 131 7.33 0.82 -19.91
N GLY A 132 7.57 0.54 -18.62
CA GLY A 132 7.97 1.54 -17.64
C GLY A 132 6.80 2.37 -17.12
N ASN A 133 5.55 1.94 -17.33
CA ASN A 133 4.42 2.57 -16.66
C ASN A 133 4.47 2.22 -15.17
N ILE A 134 4.35 3.23 -14.33
CA ILE A 134 4.34 3.11 -12.88
C ILE A 134 2.89 3.20 -12.42
N TYR A 135 2.48 2.26 -11.57
CA TYR A 135 1.14 2.19 -10.99
C TYR A 135 1.22 2.15 -9.48
N GLN A 136 0.42 2.96 -8.81
CA GLN A 136 0.25 2.86 -7.36
C GLN A 136 -0.51 1.59 -7.00
N THR A 137 -0.29 1.09 -5.80
CA THR A 137 -1.04 -0.07 -5.29
C THR A 137 -1.79 0.28 -4.01
N ILE A 138 -2.88 -0.44 -3.76
CA ILE A 138 -3.75 -0.29 -2.60
C ILE A 138 -4.13 -1.66 -2.06
N GLN A 139 -4.15 -1.80 -0.74
CA GLN A 139 -4.57 -3.03 -0.08
C GLN A 139 -6.11 -3.05 0.06
N ILE A 140 -6.76 -4.09 -0.48
CA ILE A 140 -8.19 -4.35 -0.34
C ILE A 140 -8.38 -5.78 0.18
N GLY A 141 -8.88 -5.91 1.41
CA GLY A 141 -8.92 -7.20 2.10
C GLY A 141 -7.51 -7.77 2.29
N ASP A 142 -7.33 -9.04 1.92
CA ASP A 142 -6.03 -9.73 1.99
C ASP A 142 -5.20 -9.60 0.70
N GLN A 143 -5.65 -8.80 -0.27
CA GLN A 143 -5.01 -8.66 -1.58
C GLN A 143 -4.49 -7.23 -1.84
N LEU A 144 -3.37 -7.16 -2.56
CA LEU A 144 -2.81 -5.92 -3.07
C LEU A 144 -3.28 -5.70 -4.52
N TRP A 145 -3.91 -4.56 -4.76
CA TRP A 145 -4.49 -4.19 -6.05
C TRP A 145 -3.75 -3.02 -6.65
N MET A 146 -3.76 -2.90 -7.97
CA MET A 146 -3.38 -1.63 -8.62
C MET A 146 -4.49 -0.61 -8.36
N ALA A 147 -4.12 0.60 -7.95
CA ALA A 147 -5.05 1.72 -7.78
C ALA A 147 -5.46 2.35 -9.13
N GLU A 148 -4.76 2.01 -10.20
CA GLU A 148 -4.93 2.52 -11.55
C GLU A 148 -5.15 1.38 -12.54
N ASN A 149 -5.84 1.65 -13.64
CA ASN A 149 -6.02 0.66 -14.71
C ASN A 149 -4.72 0.45 -15.50
N LEU A 150 -4.48 -0.81 -15.92
CA LEU A 150 -3.33 -1.19 -16.74
C LEU A 150 -3.32 -0.45 -18.09
N LYS A 151 -2.15 0.06 -18.51
CA LYS A 151 -1.94 0.79 -19.77
C LYS A 151 -0.73 0.29 -20.58
N VAL A 152 -0.28 -0.93 -20.29
CA VAL A 152 0.80 -1.59 -21.03
C VAL A 152 0.43 -1.83 -22.50
N THR A 153 1.43 -1.78 -23.38
CA THR A 153 1.31 -1.94 -24.83
C THR A 153 2.20 -3.06 -25.38
N HIS A 154 2.99 -3.70 -24.52
CA HIS A 154 3.78 -4.90 -24.83
C HIS A 154 3.49 -6.04 -23.85
N TYR A 155 3.73 -7.26 -24.31
CA TYR A 155 3.81 -8.42 -23.44
C TYR A 155 5.11 -8.43 -22.63
N ASN A 156 5.20 -9.26 -21.59
CA ASN A 156 6.39 -9.32 -20.72
C ASN A 156 7.68 -9.77 -21.45
N ASN A 157 7.58 -10.36 -22.65
CA ASN A 157 8.74 -10.67 -23.48
C ASN A 157 9.17 -9.51 -24.41
N GLY A 158 8.48 -8.38 -24.37
CA GLY A 158 8.72 -7.19 -25.20
C GLY A 158 8.04 -7.21 -26.56
N ASP A 159 7.25 -8.24 -26.90
CA ASP A 159 6.47 -8.21 -28.14
C ASP A 159 5.36 -7.15 -28.05
N PRO A 160 5.13 -6.34 -29.10
CA PRO A 160 4.04 -5.37 -29.09
C PRO A 160 2.69 -6.06 -29.14
N ILE A 161 1.70 -5.49 -28.45
CA ILE A 161 0.30 -5.82 -28.59
C ILE A 161 -0.26 -4.96 -29.74
N THR A 162 -1.12 -5.52 -30.59
CA THR A 162 -1.66 -4.79 -31.74
C THR A 162 -2.64 -3.70 -31.28
N TYR A 163 -2.32 -2.43 -31.57
CA TYR A 163 -3.23 -1.31 -31.34
C TYR A 163 -4.32 -1.26 -32.41
N ILE A 164 -5.58 -1.10 -32.01
CA ILE A 164 -6.71 -0.95 -32.94
C ILE A 164 -7.47 0.35 -32.71
N THR A 165 -8.05 0.88 -33.79
CA THR A 165 -8.89 2.10 -33.81
C THR A 165 -10.19 1.89 -34.58
N SER A 166 -10.48 0.64 -34.95
CA SER A 166 -11.66 0.28 -35.72
C SER A 166 -12.34 -0.91 -35.06
N GLU A 167 -13.61 -0.75 -34.69
CA GLU A 167 -14.43 -1.81 -34.10
C GLU A 167 -14.48 -3.07 -34.98
N GLU A 168 -14.35 -2.92 -36.31
CA GLU A 168 -14.36 -4.03 -37.27
C GLU A 168 -13.24 -5.07 -37.07
N HIS A 169 -12.21 -4.71 -36.31
CA HIS A 169 -11.06 -5.58 -36.02
C HIS A 169 -10.97 -5.97 -34.53
N TRP A 170 -11.88 -5.51 -33.67
CA TRP A 170 -11.85 -5.84 -32.25
C TRP A 170 -12.41 -7.23 -31.97
N GLY A 171 -11.79 -7.95 -31.03
CA GLY A 171 -12.30 -9.23 -30.54
C GLY A 171 -11.77 -10.46 -31.26
N SER A 172 -10.63 -10.35 -31.96
CA SER A 172 -9.89 -11.54 -32.41
C SER A 172 -9.54 -12.43 -31.20
N MET A 173 -9.74 -13.74 -31.34
CA MET A 173 -9.28 -14.72 -30.35
C MET A 173 -7.86 -15.23 -30.65
N ASP A 174 -7.38 -15.02 -31.87
CA ASP A 174 -6.08 -15.53 -32.35
C ASP A 174 -4.96 -14.48 -32.23
N GLU A 175 -5.32 -13.20 -32.08
CA GLU A 175 -4.36 -12.10 -32.01
C GLU A 175 -4.71 -11.19 -30.83
N GLY A 176 -3.72 -10.93 -29.97
CA GLY A 176 -3.86 -9.99 -28.87
C GLY A 176 -3.91 -8.55 -29.36
N GLN A 177 -4.92 -7.83 -28.89
CA GLN A 177 -5.21 -6.47 -29.30
C GLN A 177 -5.49 -5.60 -28.08
N TYR A 178 -5.08 -4.33 -28.17
CA TYR A 178 -5.47 -3.31 -27.22
C TYR A 178 -6.07 -2.09 -27.94
N GLY A 179 -6.85 -1.32 -27.20
CA GLY A 179 -7.46 -0.09 -27.68
C GLY A 179 -7.58 0.92 -26.54
N VAL A 180 -7.99 2.13 -26.89
CA VAL A 180 -8.27 3.19 -25.92
C VAL A 180 -9.75 3.52 -25.97
N TYR A 181 -10.31 3.90 -24.82
CA TYR A 181 -11.71 4.27 -24.74
C TYR A 181 -12.02 5.45 -25.70
N ASP A 182 -13.08 5.33 -26.50
CA ASP A 182 -13.54 6.33 -27.48
C ASP A 182 -12.52 6.67 -28.59
N ASP A 183 -11.56 5.77 -28.85
CA ASP A 183 -10.45 5.97 -29.82
C ASP A 183 -9.65 7.27 -29.60
N GLU A 184 -9.73 7.85 -28.40
CA GLU A 184 -9.05 9.09 -28.02
C GLU A 184 -7.80 8.76 -27.20
N PRO A 185 -6.57 8.94 -27.75
CA PRO A 185 -5.34 8.55 -27.07
C PRO A 185 -5.15 9.15 -25.68
N THR A 186 -5.71 10.35 -25.40
CA THR A 186 -5.60 10.93 -24.06
C THR A 186 -6.33 10.11 -22.98
N ASN A 187 -7.31 9.30 -23.37
CA ASN A 187 -8.08 8.46 -22.45
C ASN A 187 -7.25 7.31 -21.87
N ALA A 188 -6.16 6.88 -22.53
CA ALA A 188 -5.26 5.86 -22.00
C ALA A 188 -4.68 6.25 -20.62
N ASN A 189 -4.41 7.54 -20.41
CA ASN A 189 -3.86 8.04 -19.14
C ASN A 189 -4.89 8.13 -18.02
N ILE A 190 -6.18 8.17 -18.36
CA ILE A 190 -7.28 8.36 -17.39
C ILE A 190 -7.92 7.01 -17.06
N TYR A 191 -8.13 6.17 -18.07
CA TYR A 191 -8.92 4.95 -17.96
C TYR A 191 -8.09 3.67 -18.19
N GLY A 192 -6.79 3.80 -18.49
CA GLY A 192 -5.99 2.68 -18.95
C GLY A 192 -6.33 2.25 -20.38
N ASN A 193 -5.79 1.11 -20.79
CA ASN A 193 -6.08 0.49 -22.07
C ASN A 193 -7.15 -0.60 -21.91
N LEU A 194 -7.91 -0.81 -22.99
CA LEU A 194 -8.80 -1.95 -23.13
C LEU A 194 -8.01 -3.08 -23.78
N TYR A 195 -8.25 -4.32 -23.33
CA TYR A 195 -7.58 -5.50 -23.86
C TYR A 195 -8.61 -6.55 -24.26
N ASN A 196 -8.34 -7.26 -25.36
CA ASN A 196 -9.14 -8.42 -25.73
C ASN A 196 -8.73 -9.68 -24.94
N TRP A 197 -9.54 -10.73 -25.01
CA TRP A 197 -9.26 -11.98 -24.30
C TRP A 197 -7.95 -12.66 -24.76
N ALA A 198 -7.57 -12.49 -26.02
CA ALA A 198 -6.33 -13.04 -26.55
C ALA A 198 -5.08 -12.45 -25.88
N VAL A 199 -5.13 -11.22 -25.37
CA VAL A 199 -4.06 -10.66 -24.52
C VAL A 199 -4.03 -11.32 -23.16
N ILE A 200 -5.20 -11.42 -22.51
CA ILE A 200 -5.33 -11.93 -21.13
C ILE A 200 -4.91 -13.40 -21.02
N GLY A 201 -5.27 -14.21 -22.03
CA GLY A 201 -4.93 -15.63 -22.08
C GLY A 201 -3.57 -15.97 -22.69
N ASP A 202 -2.78 -14.97 -23.10
CA ASP A 202 -1.48 -15.21 -23.76
C ASP A 202 -0.43 -15.68 -22.76
N ILE A 203 0.32 -16.72 -23.13
CA ILE A 203 1.40 -17.28 -22.30
C ILE A 203 2.55 -16.28 -22.07
N ARG A 204 2.71 -15.28 -22.93
CA ARG A 204 3.71 -14.21 -22.77
C ARG A 204 3.39 -13.31 -21.58
N GLY A 205 2.11 -13.23 -21.16
CA GLY A 205 1.66 -12.45 -20.02
C GLY A 205 1.68 -10.93 -20.24
N VAL A 206 0.72 -10.25 -19.62
CA VAL A 206 0.52 -8.79 -19.74
C VAL A 206 0.70 -8.05 -18.39
N CYS A 207 0.54 -8.77 -17.28
CA CYS A 207 0.71 -8.19 -15.95
C CYS A 207 2.20 -8.07 -15.58
N PRO A 208 2.58 -7.05 -14.79
CA PRO A 208 3.90 -6.99 -14.18
C PRO A 208 4.30 -8.27 -13.43
N ILE A 209 5.60 -8.48 -13.24
CA ILE A 209 6.11 -9.65 -12.52
C ILE A 209 5.53 -9.71 -11.10
N GLY A 210 4.95 -10.86 -10.73
CA GLY A 210 4.32 -11.05 -9.41
C GLY A 210 2.86 -10.60 -9.35
N TRP A 211 2.32 -10.07 -10.45
CA TRP A 211 0.93 -9.65 -10.59
C TRP A 211 0.20 -10.53 -11.59
N HIS A 212 -1.11 -10.63 -11.45
CA HIS A 212 -1.96 -11.36 -12.38
C HIS A 212 -3.31 -10.67 -12.56
N VAL A 213 -4.04 -11.09 -13.59
CA VAL A 213 -5.41 -10.64 -13.81
C VAL A 213 -6.31 -11.32 -12.78
N PRO A 214 -7.11 -10.57 -12.01
CA PRO A 214 -7.98 -11.15 -10.99
C PRO A 214 -8.90 -12.23 -11.56
N SER A 215 -9.02 -13.34 -10.83
CA SER A 215 -9.96 -14.42 -11.11
C SER A 215 -11.26 -14.26 -10.32
N ASP A 216 -12.32 -14.95 -10.74
CA ASP A 216 -13.61 -14.91 -10.03
C ASP A 216 -13.50 -15.33 -8.54
N ASP A 217 -12.52 -16.19 -8.21
CA ASP A 217 -12.25 -16.68 -6.85
C ASP A 217 -11.57 -15.63 -5.95
N GLU A 218 -11.17 -14.49 -6.52
CA GLU A 218 -10.46 -13.40 -5.82
C GLU A 218 -11.35 -12.21 -5.49
N TYR A 219 -12.64 -12.27 -5.84
CA TYR A 219 -13.65 -11.24 -5.52
C TYR A 219 -14.45 -11.54 -4.24
N THR A 220 -13.81 -12.03 -3.18
CA THR A 220 -14.45 -12.38 -1.90
C THR A 220 -13.65 -11.90 -0.71
#